data_AF-A0A3D0LSS3-F1
#
_entry.id   AF-A0A3D0LSS3-F1
#
_cell.length_a   1.000
_cell.length_b   1.000
_cell.length_c   1.000
_cell.angle_alpha   90.00
_cell.angle_beta   90.00
_cell.angle_gamma   90.00
#
_symmetry.space_group_name_H-M   'P 1'
#
loop_
_entity.id
_entity.type
_entity.pdbx_description
1 polymer ?
#
loop_
_entity_poly.entity_id
_entity_poly.type
_entity_poly.pdbx_seq_one_letter_code
_entity_poly.pdbx_strand_id
1 'polypeptide(L)'
;MERDQAVKFMHDLLKLMLAKKASDLFITASFPPAMKIDGKMTPVSNQQLTPQHTQDLARAIMNDKQAAEFESTKECNFAISPAGISRFRVNAFVQQGRIGMVLRTITTAIPNFDDLGLPPVLKDVAMTKRGLVIFVGGTGSGKSTSLASMIGYRNENSYGHIITIEDPV
;
A
#
# COMPACT_ATOMS: atom_id res chain seq x y z
N MET A 1 12.47 3.25 21.89
CA MET A 1 12.78 4.45 21.09
C MET A 1 11.77 5.53 21.46
N GLU A 2 12.16 6.81 21.48
CA GLU A 2 11.14 7.87 21.61
C GLU A 2 10.23 7.90 20.38
N ARG A 3 8.95 8.25 20.57
CA ARG A 3 7.93 8.19 19.51
C ARG A 3 8.34 8.97 18.26
N ASP A 4 8.91 10.17 18.43
CA ASP A 4 9.32 11.02 17.31
C ASP A 4 10.48 10.42 16.51
N GLN A 5 11.40 9.74 17.18
CA GLN A 5 12.50 9.02 16.53
C GLN A 5 11.96 7.83 15.71
N ALA A 6 10.98 7.10 16.25
CA ALA A 6 10.33 6.00 15.55
C ALA A 6 9.55 6.48 14.31
N VAL A 7 8.80 7.58 14.43
CA VAL A 7 8.09 8.21 13.30
C VAL A 7 9.08 8.63 12.22
N LYS A 8 10.14 9.34 12.60
CA LYS A 8 11.18 9.79 11.66
C LYS A 8 11.83 8.61 10.94
N PHE A 9 12.21 7.57 11.69
CA PHE A 9 12.82 6.37 11.12
C PHE A 9 11.89 5.67 10.12
N MET A 10 10.60 5.52 10.45
CA MET A 10 9.61 4.98 9.51
C MET A 10 9.48 5.83 8.25
N HIS A 11 9.42 7.16 8.38
CA HIS A 11 9.35 8.05 7.22
C HIS A 11 10.59 7.95 6.32
N ASP A 12 11.78 7.83 6.89
CA ASP A 12 13.02 7.67 6.14
C ASP A 12 13.04 6.32 5.39
N LEU A 13 12.56 5.23 6.01
CA LEU A 13 12.39 3.95 5.34
C LEU A 13 11.37 4.02 4.20
N LEU A 14 10.25 4.72 4.38
CA LEU A 14 9.23 4.87 3.34
C LEU A 14 9.73 5.71 2.15
N LYS A 15 10.50 6.78 2.39
CA LYS A 15 11.17 7.52 1.33
C LYS A 15 12.16 6.65 0.57
N LEU A 16 12.95 5.86 1.30
CA LEU A 16 13.93 4.95 0.70
C LEU A 16 13.23 3.85 -0.14
N MET A 17 12.07 3.36 0.32
CA MET A 17 11.24 2.41 -0.41
C MET A 17 10.84 2.95 -1.79
N LEU A 18 10.39 4.21 -1.85
CA LEU A 18 10.05 4.87 -3.12
C LEU A 18 11.28 5.10 -3.99
N ALA A 19 12.37 5.60 -3.41
CA ALA A 19 13.61 5.86 -4.13
C ALA A 19 14.20 4.59 -4.78
N LYS A 20 14.06 3.44 -4.10
CA LYS A 20 14.49 2.13 -4.60
C LYS A 20 13.45 1.40 -5.45
N LYS A 21 12.28 2.01 -5.71
CA LYS A 21 11.14 1.40 -6.42
C LYS A 21 10.75 0.03 -5.84
N ALA A 22 10.86 -0.12 -4.52
CA ALA A 22 10.51 -1.36 -3.84
C ALA A 22 8.99 -1.56 -3.79
N SER A 23 8.53 -2.80 -3.92
CA SER A 23 7.09 -3.13 -3.87
C SER A 23 6.56 -3.19 -2.44
N ASP A 24 7.38 -3.70 -1.51
CA ASP A 24 6.99 -3.95 -0.13
C ASP A 24 8.14 -3.61 0.83
N LEU A 25 7.83 -3.07 2.01
CA LEU A 25 8.73 -2.89 3.15
C LEU A 25 8.29 -3.85 4.26
N PHE A 26 9.25 -4.55 4.85
CA PHE A 26 9.05 -5.55 5.90
C PHE A 26 9.75 -5.09 7.17
N ILE A 27 9.00 -5.14 8.27
CA ILE A 27 9.46 -4.82 9.62
C ILE A 27 9.18 -6.06 10.47
N THR A 28 10.22 -6.70 10.98
CA THR A 28 10.10 -7.88 11.85
C THR A 28 11.26 -7.96 12.83
N ALA A 29 11.02 -8.53 14.00
CA ALA A 29 12.02 -8.65 15.05
C ALA A 29 13.10 -9.69 14.68
N SER A 30 14.31 -9.48 15.18
CA SER A 30 15.51 -10.28 14.88
C SER A 30 15.93 -10.26 13.40
N PHE A 31 15.46 -9.28 12.63
CA PHE A 31 15.89 -9.04 11.26
C PHE A 31 15.98 -7.53 11.00
N PRO A 32 16.88 -7.05 10.13
CA PRO A 32 16.87 -5.64 9.73
C PRO A 32 15.59 -5.30 8.96
N PRO A 33 15.17 -4.02 8.92
CA PRO A 33 14.21 -3.57 7.92
C PRO A 33 14.66 -4.02 6.53
N ALA A 34 13.72 -4.57 5.76
CA ALA A 34 14.02 -5.12 4.44
C ALA A 34 12.95 -4.75 3.44
N MET A 35 13.35 -4.62 2.18
CA MET A 35 12.47 -4.23 1.09
C MET A 35 12.48 -5.30 0.00
N LYS A 36 11.34 -5.50 -0.65
CA LYS A 36 11.28 -6.30 -1.87
C LYS A 36 11.58 -5.42 -3.07
N ILE A 37 12.79 -5.56 -3.60
CA ILE A 37 13.31 -4.82 -4.76
C ILE A 37 13.45 -5.82 -5.90
N ASP A 38 12.78 -5.59 -7.03
CA ASP A 38 12.79 -6.49 -8.20
C ASP A 38 12.54 -7.96 -7.83
N GLY A 39 11.57 -8.17 -6.94
CA GLY A 39 11.18 -9.50 -6.46
C GLY A 39 12.05 -10.09 -5.35
N LYS A 40 13.19 -9.47 -5.02
CA LYS A 40 14.17 -9.98 -4.02
C LYS A 40 14.09 -9.23 -2.70
N MET A 41 14.13 -9.97 -1.60
CA MET A 41 14.21 -9.42 -0.25
C MET A 41 15.62 -8.88 0.02
N THR A 42 15.70 -7.57 0.23
CA THR A 42 16.97 -6.84 0.40
C THR A 42 16.95 -6.06 1.72
N PRO A 43 17.81 -6.39 2.70
CA PRO A 43 17.99 -5.58 3.89
C PRO A 43 18.46 -4.16 3.54
N VAL A 44 17.93 -3.15 4.24
CA VAL A 44 18.27 -1.74 4.00
C VAL A 44 18.99 -1.06 5.16
N SER A 45 19.24 -1.80 6.24
CA SER A 45 20.17 -1.40 7.30
C SER A 45 20.94 -2.61 7.82
N ASN A 46 22.01 -2.35 8.56
CA ASN A 46 22.82 -3.40 9.21
C ASN A 46 22.30 -3.75 10.60
N GLN A 47 21.51 -2.86 11.22
CA GLN A 47 20.95 -3.07 12.55
C GLN A 47 19.71 -3.96 12.49
N GLN A 48 19.72 -5.06 13.25
CA GLN A 48 18.53 -5.88 13.46
C GLN A 48 17.53 -5.18 14.39
N LEU A 49 16.25 -5.34 14.11
CA LEU A 49 15.20 -4.81 14.96
C LEU A 49 14.99 -5.73 16.17
N THR A 50 14.86 -5.15 17.36
CA THR A 50 14.43 -5.89 18.55
C THR A 50 12.90 -5.97 18.58
N PRO A 51 12.30 -6.85 19.39
CA PRO A 51 10.84 -6.85 19.62
C PRO A 51 10.31 -5.49 20.09
N GLN A 52 11.08 -4.76 20.91
CA GLN A 52 10.71 -3.41 21.34
C GLN A 52 10.72 -2.43 20.16
N HIS A 53 11.71 -2.50 19.26
CA HIS A 53 11.74 -1.65 18.08
C HIS A 53 10.51 -1.88 17.20
N THR A 54 10.12 -3.13 16.92
CA THR A 54 8.96 -3.38 16.06
C THR A 54 7.64 -2.93 16.70
N GLN A 55 7.52 -3.04 18.03
CA GLN A 55 6.39 -2.49 18.78
C GLN A 55 6.32 -0.96 18.67
N ASP A 56 7.44 -0.28 18.93
CA ASP A 56 7.52 1.19 18.88
C ASP A 56 7.20 1.71 17.47
N LEU A 57 7.75 1.05 16.43
CA LEU A 57 7.52 1.41 15.04
C LEU A 57 6.06 1.20 14.62
N ALA A 58 5.42 0.11 15.04
CA ALA A 58 4.01 -0.14 14.75
C ALA A 58 3.11 0.92 15.41
N ARG A 59 3.33 1.20 16.70
CA ARG A 59 2.55 2.20 17.43
C ARG A 59 2.76 3.61 16.90
N ALA A 60 3.95 3.92 16.38
CA ALA A 60 4.27 5.23 15.82
C ALA A 60 3.41 5.60 14.60
N ILE A 61 3.02 4.61 13.79
CA ILE A 61 2.24 4.84 12.55
C ILE A 61 0.74 4.53 12.70
N MET A 62 0.31 4.04 13.85
CA MET A 62 -1.10 3.79 14.18
C MET A 62 -1.74 4.98 14.90
N ASN A 63 -3.00 5.26 14.59
CA ASN A 63 -3.88 6.05 15.46
C ASN A 63 -4.44 5.19 16.61
N ASP A 64 -5.17 5.82 17.53
CA ASP A 64 -5.69 5.12 18.72
C ASP A 64 -6.74 4.06 18.41
N LYS A 65 -7.58 4.28 17.38
CA LYS A 65 -8.54 3.28 16.92
C LYS A 65 -7.83 2.03 16.39
N GLN A 66 -6.84 2.22 15.53
CA GLN A 66 -6.05 1.15 14.92
C GLN A 66 -5.24 0.39 15.96
N ALA A 67 -4.66 1.10 16.95
CA ALA A 67 -3.92 0.44 18.03
C ALA A 67 -4.84 -0.39 18.92
N ALA A 68 -6.03 0.11 19.27
CA ALA A 68 -7.00 -0.67 20.04
C ALA A 68 -7.47 -1.92 19.26
N GLU A 69 -7.74 -1.76 17.96
CA GLU A 69 -8.08 -2.88 17.07
C GLU A 69 -6.96 -3.93 17.04
N PHE A 70 -5.72 -3.50 16.79
CA PHE A 70 -4.54 -4.36 16.76
C PHE A 70 -4.30 -5.08 18.10
N GLU A 71 -4.44 -4.38 19.22
CA GLU A 71 -4.26 -4.97 20.55
C GLU A 71 -5.29 -6.07 20.84
N SER A 72 -6.53 -5.89 20.39
CA SER A 72 -7.63 -6.84 20.61
C SER A 72 -7.58 -8.05 19.66
N THR A 73 -7.24 -7.84 18.39
CA THR A 73 -7.33 -8.87 17.33
C THR A 73 -5.98 -9.48 16.96
N LYS A 74 -4.87 -8.84 17.35
CA LYS A 74 -3.48 -9.21 16.99
C LYS A 74 -3.15 -9.03 15.50
N GLU A 75 -4.03 -8.40 14.74
CA GLU A 75 -3.81 -7.98 13.36
C GLU A 75 -4.52 -6.67 13.06
N CYS A 76 -4.05 -5.88 12.11
CA CYS A 76 -4.77 -4.67 11.69
C CYS A 76 -4.34 -4.27 10.28
N ASN A 77 -5.31 -4.00 9.42
CA ASN A 77 -5.11 -3.47 8.08
C ASN A 77 -5.53 -2.00 8.04
N PHE A 78 -4.63 -1.13 7.61
CA PHE A 78 -4.93 0.29 7.51
C PHE A 78 -4.09 0.95 6.42
N ALA A 79 -4.41 2.20 6.11
CA ALA A 79 -3.60 3.03 5.21
C ALA A 79 -3.01 4.22 5.98
N ILE A 80 -1.79 4.60 5.60
CA ILE A 80 -1.13 5.83 6.06
C ILE A 80 -0.82 6.72 4.87
N SER A 81 -0.79 8.03 5.10
CA SER A 81 -0.44 9.02 4.06
C SER A 81 0.52 10.08 4.62
N PRO A 82 1.78 9.73 4.94
CA PRO A 82 2.77 10.71 5.38
C PRO A 82 2.91 11.86 4.37
N ALA A 83 2.82 13.09 4.86
CA ALA A 83 2.89 14.29 4.02
C ALA A 83 4.20 14.33 3.21
N GLY A 84 4.09 14.56 1.90
CA GLY A 84 5.23 14.67 0.99
C GLY A 84 5.96 13.36 0.68
N ILE A 85 5.38 12.19 0.97
CA ILE A 85 5.97 10.88 0.65
C ILE A 85 5.09 10.14 -0.37
N SER A 86 4.13 9.36 0.11
CA SER A 86 3.12 8.65 -0.69
C SER A 86 2.07 8.06 0.26
N ARG A 87 1.05 7.39 -0.30
CA ARG A 87 0.13 6.55 0.46
C ARG A 87 0.67 5.13 0.54
N PHE A 88 0.47 4.49 1.69
CA PHE A 88 0.89 3.12 1.92
C PHE A 88 -0.22 2.33 2.59
N ARG A 89 -0.42 1.10 2.14
CA ARG A 89 -1.21 0.09 2.84
C ARG A 89 -0.31 -0.61 3.84
N VAL A 90 -0.78 -0.76 5.06
CA VAL A 90 -0.07 -1.39 6.17
C VAL A 90 -0.89 -2.59 6.64
N ASN A 91 -0.24 -3.73 6.75
CA ASN A 91 -0.72 -4.87 7.51
C ASN A 91 0.21 -5.06 8.70
N ALA A 92 -0.31 -4.89 9.91
CA ALA A 92 0.38 -5.18 11.15
C ALA A 92 -0.16 -6.49 11.73
N PHE A 93 0.71 -7.33 12.29
CA PHE A 93 0.34 -8.66 12.80
C PHE A 93 1.27 -9.09 13.95
N VAL A 94 0.87 -10.11 14.71
CA VAL A 94 1.72 -10.79 15.68
C VAL A 94 2.14 -12.17 15.17
N GLN A 95 3.45 -12.42 15.12
CA GLN A 95 4.04 -13.71 14.75
C GLN A 95 4.98 -14.17 15.88
N GLN A 96 4.77 -15.38 16.38
CA GLN A 96 5.58 -15.95 17.48
C GLN A 96 5.70 -14.99 18.69
N GLY A 97 4.59 -14.31 19.02
CA GLY A 97 4.55 -13.33 20.12
C GLY A 97 5.26 -12.00 19.84
N ARG A 98 5.69 -11.75 18.60
CA ARG A 98 6.41 -10.52 18.20
C ARG A 98 5.62 -9.78 17.14
N ILE A 99 5.67 -8.45 17.18
CA ILE A 99 4.96 -7.61 16.21
C ILE A 99 5.77 -7.56 14.91
N GLY A 100 5.07 -7.73 13.79
CA GLY A 100 5.56 -7.54 12.44
C GLY A 100 4.65 -6.62 11.63
N MET A 101 5.20 -6.00 10.59
CA MET A 101 4.43 -5.21 9.63
C MET A 101 4.93 -5.41 8.20
N VAL A 102 3.98 -5.37 7.26
CA VAL A 102 4.26 -5.22 5.83
C VAL A 102 3.60 -3.95 5.33
N LEU A 103 4.38 -3.09 4.69
CA LEU A 103 3.92 -1.84 4.08
C LEU A 103 4.06 -1.96 2.57
N ARG A 104 3.02 -1.58 1.83
CA ARG A 104 2.99 -1.57 0.37
C ARG A 104 2.63 -0.19 -0.13
N THR A 105 3.36 0.32 -1.13
CA THR A 105 3.00 1.58 -1.77
C THR A 105 1.63 1.46 -2.44
N ILE A 106 0.75 2.42 -2.15
CA ILE A 106 -0.49 2.62 -2.91
C ILE A 106 -0.13 3.53 -4.07
N THR A 107 -0.16 3.00 -5.28
CA THR A 107 0.14 3.77 -6.49
C THR A 107 -0.97 4.80 -6.68
N THR A 108 -0.64 6.09 -6.54
CA THR A 108 -1.60 7.19 -6.72
C THR A 108 -1.76 7.61 -8.18
N ALA A 109 -0.75 7.33 -9.01
CA ALA A 109 -0.82 7.56 -10.44
C ALA A 109 -1.64 6.44 -11.10
N ILE A 110 -2.85 6.79 -11.52
CA ILE A 110 -3.64 5.95 -12.42
C ILE A 110 -2.87 5.91 -13.75
N PRO A 111 -2.50 4.74 -14.28
CA PRO A 111 -1.86 4.66 -15.59
C PRO A 111 -2.80 5.21 -16.66
N ASN A 112 -2.25 5.93 -17.65
CA ASN A 112 -3.06 6.30 -18.80
C ASN A 112 -3.52 5.03 -19.51
N PHE A 113 -4.75 5.06 -20.01
CA PHE A 113 -5.33 3.92 -20.71
C PHE A 113 -4.43 3.45 -21.87
N ASP A 114 -3.86 4.39 -22.63
CA ASP A 114 -3.03 4.12 -23.81
C ASP A 114 -1.68 3.49 -23.47
N ASP A 115 -1.11 3.80 -22.29
CA ASP A 115 0.17 3.24 -21.84
C ASP A 115 0.08 1.74 -21.52
N LEU A 116 -1.12 1.24 -21.23
CA LEU A 116 -1.36 -0.16 -20.88
C LEU A 116 -1.56 -1.08 -22.09
N GLY A 117 -1.67 -0.53 -23.31
CA GLY A 117 -1.93 -1.32 -24.52
C GLY A 117 -3.26 -2.08 -24.48
N LEU A 118 -4.25 -1.57 -23.74
CA LEU A 118 -5.57 -2.20 -23.63
C LEU A 118 -6.34 -2.10 -24.96
N PRO A 119 -7.22 -3.07 -25.28
CA PRO A 119 -8.07 -3.00 -26.46
C PRO A 119 -8.89 -1.70 -26.49
N PRO A 120 -8.90 -0.95 -27.61
CA PRO A 120 -9.61 0.33 -27.71
C PRO A 120 -11.10 0.26 -27.35
N VAL A 121 -11.75 -0.88 -27.61
CA VAL A 121 -13.16 -1.13 -27.26
C VAL A 121 -13.46 -0.92 -25.76
N LEU A 122 -12.46 -1.06 -24.88
CA LEU A 122 -12.67 -0.80 -23.45
C LEU A 122 -12.85 0.68 -23.14
N LYS A 123 -12.41 1.61 -24.00
CA LYS A 123 -12.76 3.05 -23.88
C LYS A 123 -14.26 3.25 -24.06
N ASP A 124 -14.85 2.59 -25.07
CA ASP A 124 -16.29 2.64 -25.33
C ASP A 124 -17.09 2.04 -24.16
N VAL A 125 -16.63 0.91 -23.63
CA VAL A 125 -17.20 0.28 -22.43
C VAL A 125 -17.15 1.24 -21.24
N ALA A 126 -16.01 1.88 -20.98
CA ALA A 126 -15.84 2.83 -19.88
C ALA A 126 -16.79 4.05 -19.98
N MET A 127 -17.10 4.49 -21.21
CA MET A 127 -17.98 5.62 -21.48
C MET A 127 -19.47 5.26 -21.60
N THR A 128 -19.82 3.98 -21.45
CA THR A 128 -21.21 3.54 -21.49
C THR A 128 -22.04 4.22 -20.40
N LYS A 129 -23.21 4.78 -20.75
CA LYS A 129 -24.03 5.58 -19.83
C LYS A 129 -24.60 4.76 -18.66
N ARG A 130 -24.95 3.50 -18.90
CA ARG A 130 -25.56 2.58 -17.93
C ARG A 130 -25.26 1.14 -18.31
N GLY A 131 -25.10 0.28 -17.31
CA GLY A 131 -24.81 -1.13 -17.50
C GLY A 131 -23.99 -1.69 -16.35
N LEU A 132 -23.69 -2.98 -16.41
CA LEU A 132 -22.80 -3.67 -15.49
C LEU A 132 -21.60 -4.17 -16.27
N VAL A 133 -20.40 -3.82 -15.82
CA VAL A 133 -19.13 -4.33 -16.35
C VAL A 133 -18.47 -5.17 -15.28
N ILE A 134 -18.11 -6.41 -15.61
CA ILE A 134 -17.46 -7.34 -14.67
C ILE A 134 -16.04 -7.63 -15.20
N PHE A 135 -15.03 -7.28 -14.41
CA PHE A 135 -13.63 -7.51 -14.76
C PHE A 135 -13.10 -8.74 -14.01
N VAL A 136 -12.78 -9.81 -14.73
CA VAL A 136 -12.39 -11.12 -14.16
C VAL A 136 -10.94 -11.49 -14.49
N GLY A 137 -10.34 -12.36 -13.68
CA GLY A 137 -8.94 -12.79 -13.82
C GLY A 137 -8.27 -13.17 -12.49
N GLY A 138 -7.13 -13.85 -12.55
CA GLY A 138 -6.38 -14.31 -11.37
C GLY A 138 -5.72 -13.18 -10.55
N THR A 139 -5.22 -13.49 -9.36
CA THR A 139 -4.47 -12.54 -8.54
C THR A 139 -3.21 -12.07 -9.28
N GLY A 140 -2.97 -10.77 -9.31
CA GLY A 140 -1.80 -10.19 -9.99
C GLY A 140 -1.92 -10.04 -11.51
N SER A 141 -3.06 -10.38 -12.12
CA SER A 141 -3.25 -10.29 -13.59
C SER A 141 -3.53 -8.87 -14.13
N GLY A 142 -3.32 -7.83 -13.32
CA GLY A 142 -3.53 -6.43 -13.75
C GLY A 142 -4.97 -5.91 -13.69
N LYS A 143 -5.94 -6.65 -13.13
CA LYS A 143 -7.36 -6.23 -13.10
C LYS A 143 -7.60 -4.84 -12.51
N SER A 144 -7.10 -4.61 -11.30
CA SER A 144 -7.26 -3.32 -10.61
C SER A 144 -6.60 -2.20 -11.42
N THR A 145 -5.46 -2.47 -12.04
CA THR A 145 -4.75 -1.51 -12.90
C THR A 145 -5.56 -1.15 -14.15
N SER A 146 -6.14 -2.13 -14.85
CA SER A 146 -6.98 -1.91 -16.03
C SER A 146 -8.30 -1.21 -15.66
N LEU A 147 -8.92 -1.60 -14.55
CA LEU A 147 -10.15 -0.97 -14.06
C LEU A 147 -9.90 0.48 -13.65
N ALA A 148 -8.79 0.75 -12.95
CA ALA A 148 -8.38 2.10 -12.59
C ALA A 148 -8.16 2.98 -13.83
N SER A 149 -7.48 2.49 -14.88
CA SER A 149 -7.27 3.26 -16.11
C SER A 149 -8.57 3.53 -16.88
N MET A 150 -9.51 2.58 -16.90
CA MET A 150 -10.85 2.78 -17.48
C MET A 150 -11.65 3.84 -16.72
N ILE A 151 -11.63 3.80 -15.38
CA ILE A 151 -12.27 4.82 -14.53
C ILE A 151 -11.59 6.18 -14.72
N GLY A 152 -10.25 6.21 -14.79
CA GLY A 152 -9.47 7.42 -15.08
C GLY A 152 -9.85 8.05 -16.42
N TYR A 153 -9.94 7.24 -17.49
CA TYR A 153 -10.38 7.71 -18.80
C TYR A 153 -11.77 8.34 -18.75
N ARG A 154 -12.73 7.72 -18.04
CA ARG A 154 -14.07 8.29 -17.85
C ARG A 154 -14.03 9.60 -17.06
N ASN A 155 -13.21 9.68 -16.02
CA ASN A 155 -13.06 10.87 -15.18
C ASN A 155 -12.51 12.06 -15.97
N GLU A 156 -11.65 11.83 -16.96
CA GLU A 156 -11.10 12.87 -17.84
C GLU A 156 -12.06 13.31 -18.94
N ASN A 157 -12.91 12.40 -19.44
CA ASN A 157 -13.72 12.61 -20.64
C ASN A 157 -15.21 12.82 -20.36
N SER A 158 -15.64 12.81 -19.10
CA SER A 158 -17.05 12.99 -18.73
C SER A 158 -17.24 13.76 -17.43
N TYR A 159 -18.37 14.45 -17.34
CA TYR A 159 -18.82 15.09 -16.11
C TYR A 159 -19.80 14.17 -15.38
N GLY A 160 -19.60 13.97 -14.07
CA GLY A 160 -20.45 13.13 -13.26
C GLY A 160 -19.89 12.86 -11.87
N HIS A 161 -20.47 11.87 -11.20
CA HIS A 161 -20.01 11.43 -9.88
C HIS A 161 -19.60 9.96 -9.95
N ILE A 162 -18.32 9.69 -9.69
CA ILE A 162 -17.75 8.35 -9.59
C ILE A 162 -17.59 8.03 -8.10
N ILE A 163 -18.16 6.91 -7.67
CA ILE A 163 -18.03 6.40 -6.30
C ILE A 163 -17.36 5.04 -6.38
N THR A 164 -16.28 4.84 -5.63
CA THR A 164 -15.63 3.53 -5.46
C THR A 164 -15.83 3.03 -4.03
N ILE A 165 -15.99 1.72 -3.90
CA ILE A 165 -16.04 1.03 -2.60
C ILE A 165 -14.98 -0.06 -2.68
N GLU A 166 -13.90 0.12 -1.93
CA GLU A 166 -12.71 -0.72 -1.99
C GLU A 166 -12.25 -1.07 -0.57
N ASP A 167 -11.73 -2.28 -0.42
CA ASP A 167 -11.22 -2.78 0.86
C ASP A 167 -9.81 -3.38 0.66
N PRO A 168 -8.75 -2.58 0.80
CA PRO A 168 -8.71 -1.11 0.89
C PRO A 168 -8.54 -0.43 -0.48
N VAL A 169 -8.66 0.89 -0.49
CA VAL A 169 -8.27 1.79 -1.60
C VAL A 169 -6.75 1.80 -1.79
#